data_AF-A0A832IS79-F1
#
_entry.id   AF-A0A832IS79-F1
#
_cell.length_a   1.000
_cell.length_b   1.000
_cell.length_c   1.000
_cell.angle_alpha   90.00
_cell.angle_beta   90.00
_cell.angle_gamma   90.00
#
_symmetry.space_group_name_H-M   'P 1'
#
loop_
_entity.id
_entity.type
_entity.pdbx_description
1 polymer ?
#
loop_
_entity_poly.entity_id
_entity_poly.type
_entity_poly.pdbx_seq_one_letter_code
_entity_poly.pdbx_strand_id
1 'polypeptide(L)'
;MAAKEAFFSIGSGRYRGKRLALPLSEKTRPTKSIIRGSVFDTLQFDIVDRVFVEVFGGSGSMGLEALSRGAKEVWFFERDREALRVLERNCA
;
A
#
# COMPACT_ATOMS: atom_id res chain seq x y z
N MET A 1 -26.94 -7.17 -6.44
CA MET A 1 -25.89 -7.56 -5.49
C MET A 1 -24.71 -6.62 -5.66
N ALA A 2 -24.30 -5.87 -4.62
CA ALA A 2 -23.11 -5.03 -4.71
C ALA A 2 -21.88 -5.93 -4.88
N ALA A 3 -21.04 -5.64 -5.86
CA ALA A 3 -19.77 -6.34 -6.03
C ALA A 3 -18.97 -6.21 -4.72
N LYS A 4 -18.52 -7.34 -4.16
CA LYS A 4 -17.66 -7.35 -2.97
C LYS A 4 -16.37 -6.61 -3.33
N GLU A 5 -16.16 -5.40 -2.82
CA GLU A 5 -14.88 -4.69 -2.99
C GLU A 5 -13.76 -5.57 -2.42
N ALA A 6 -12.77 -5.90 -3.25
CA ALA A 6 -11.58 -6.60 -2.78
C ALA A 6 -10.70 -5.64 -1.98
N PHE A 7 -10.10 -6.13 -0.89
CA PHE A 7 -9.27 -5.33 0.00
C PHE A 7 -8.11 -6.14 0.54
N PHE A 8 -7.08 -5.45 1.02
CA PHE A 8 -6.05 -6.02 1.87
C PHE A 8 -5.97 -5.23 3.18
N SER A 9 -5.36 -5.83 4.20
CA SER A 9 -5.09 -5.16 5.46
C SER A 9 -3.60 -4.88 5.60
N ILE A 10 -3.28 -3.73 6.21
CA ILE A 10 -1.92 -3.41 6.66
C ILE A 10 -1.50 -4.42 7.73
N GLY A 11 -0.31 -4.99 7.59
CA GLY A 11 0.17 -6.13 8.38
C GLY A 11 0.79 -5.75 9.72
N SER A 12 1.47 -4.61 9.82
CA SER A 12 2.19 -4.20 11.03
C SER A 12 2.29 -2.69 11.18
N GLY A 13 2.78 -2.23 12.34
CA GLY A 13 2.97 -0.81 12.63
C GLY A 13 1.71 -0.06 13.07
N ARG A 14 1.78 1.28 13.02
CA ARG A 14 0.77 2.21 13.55
C ARG A 14 -0.64 1.99 12.98
N TYR A 15 -0.73 1.61 11.71
CA TYR A 15 -1.99 1.43 10.98
C TYR A 15 -2.36 -0.03 10.76
N ARG A 16 -1.76 -0.96 11.53
CA ARG A 16 -2.06 -2.40 11.44
C ARG A 16 -3.57 -2.65 11.48
N GLY A 17 -4.04 -3.45 10.52
CA GLY A 17 -5.46 -3.80 10.39
C GLY A 17 -6.30 -2.82 9.56
N LYS A 18 -5.79 -1.63 9.21
CA LYS A 18 -6.48 -0.72 8.27
C LYS A 18 -6.71 -1.46 6.95
N ARG A 19 -7.96 -1.46 6.49
CA ARG A 19 -8.36 -2.06 5.20
C ARG A 19 -8.13 -1.06 4.09
N LEU A 20 -7.48 -1.52 3.04
CA LEU A 20 -7.14 -0.74 1.86
C LEU A 20 -7.85 -1.35 0.66
N ALA A 21 -8.61 -0.52 -0.05
CA ALA A 21 -9.35 -0.94 -1.23
C ALA A 21 -8.39 -1.32 -2.37
N LEU A 22 -8.81 -2.29 -3.19
CA LEU A 22 -8.10 -2.68 -4.40
C LEU A 22 -8.81 -2.12 -5.64
N PRO A 23 -8.06 -1.65 -6.65
CA PRO A 23 -8.62 -1.32 -7.94
C PRO A 23 -9.27 -2.57 -8.55
N LEU A 24 -10.46 -2.41 -9.14
CA LEU A 24 -11.20 -3.49 -9.78
C LEU A 24 -10.68 -3.85 -11.19
N SER A 25 -9.51 -3.33 -11.57
CA SER A 25 -8.95 -3.50 -12.92
C SER A 25 -8.07 -4.75 -13.02
N GLU A 26 -8.15 -5.47 -14.15
CA GLU A 26 -7.24 -6.58 -14.47
C GLU A 26 -5.78 -6.14 -14.70
N LYS A 27 -5.55 -4.84 -14.90
CA LYS A 27 -4.21 -4.27 -15.12
C LYS A 27 -3.38 -4.22 -13.83
N THR A 28 -4.05 -4.27 -12.68
CA THR A 28 -3.43 -4.17 -11.35
C THR A 28 -3.52 -5.50 -10.63
N ARG A 29 -2.40 -6.23 -10.59
CA ARG A 29 -2.27 -7.42 -9.74
C ARG A 29 -1.83 -6.99 -8.33
N PRO A 30 -2.60 -7.29 -7.27
CA PRO A 30 -2.22 -6.90 -5.92
C PRO A 30 -0.94 -7.62 -5.47
N THR A 31 -0.07 -6.89 -4.76
CA THR A 31 1.08 -7.49 -4.08
C THR A 31 0.59 -8.43 -2.99
N LYS A 32 1.04 -9.69 -3.04
CA LYS A 32 0.68 -10.70 -2.04
C LYS A 32 1.18 -10.27 -0.66
N SER A 33 0.37 -10.50 0.37
CA SER A 33 0.71 -10.15 1.76
C SER A 33 2.05 -10.71 2.22
N ILE A 34 2.37 -11.96 1.84
CA ILE A 34 3.65 -12.60 2.17
C ILE A 34 4.86 -11.88 1.55
N ILE A 35 4.74 -11.39 0.32
CA ILE A 35 5.83 -10.66 -0.35
C ILE A 35 6.04 -9.30 0.31
N ARG A 36 4.94 -8.59 0.61
CA ARG A 36 5.01 -7.32 1.33
C ARG A 36 5.65 -7.49 2.72
N GLY A 37 5.22 -8.52 3.47
CA GLY A 37 5.81 -8.87 4.76
C GLY A 37 7.32 -9.11 4.65
N SER A 38 7.73 -10.00 3.74
CA SER A 38 9.16 -10.31 3.53
C SER A 38 10.00 -9.07 3.21
N VAL A 39 9.52 -8.15 2.36
CA VAL A 39 10.24 -6.91 2.04
C VAL A 39 10.45 -6.06 3.29
N PHE A 40 9.41 -5.85 4.09
CA PHE A 40 9.53 -5.00 5.28
C PHE A 40 10.23 -5.68 6.45
N ASP A 41 10.25 -7.00 6.51
CA ASP A 41 11.06 -7.73 7.48
C ASP A 41 12.55 -7.60 7.13
N THR A 42 12.91 -7.56 5.84
CA THR A 42 14.27 -7.20 5.40
C THR A 42 14.61 -5.75 5.71
N LEU A 43 13.69 -4.80 5.48
CA LEU A 43 13.94 -3.36 5.66
C LEU A 43 13.67 -2.85 7.09
N GLN A 44 13.36 -3.73 8.05
CA GLN A 44 12.77 -3.33 9.35
C GLN A 44 13.63 -2.33 10.15
N PHE A 45 14.96 -2.40 10.02
CA PHE A 45 15.89 -1.52 10.74
C PHE A 45 16.26 -0.25 9.96
N ASP A 46 15.95 -0.22 8.66
CA ASP A 46 16.36 0.87 7.76
C ASP A 46 15.21 1.81 7.40
N ILE A 47 13.95 1.42 7.63
CA ILE A 47 12.77 2.13 7.13
C ILE A 47 12.36 3.34 8.00
N VAL A 48 12.72 3.34 9.29
CA VAL A 48 12.31 4.38 10.23
C VAL A 48 12.92 5.73 9.84
N ASP A 49 12.10 6.78 9.87
CA ASP A 49 12.44 8.16 9.52
C ASP A 49 12.96 8.37 8.09
N ARG A 50 12.80 7.38 7.19
CA ARG A 50 13.15 7.48 5.78
C ARG A 50 11.98 7.93 4.91
N VAL A 51 12.31 8.47 3.73
CA VAL A 51 11.36 8.69 2.64
C VAL A 51 11.26 7.41 1.83
N PHE A 52 10.05 6.87 1.68
CA PHE A 52 9.78 5.70 0.83
C PHE A 52 9.10 6.15 -0.47
N VAL A 53 9.56 5.64 -1.61
CA VAL A 53 9.00 5.99 -2.92
C VAL A 53 8.43 4.75 -3.59
N GLU A 54 7.13 4.75 -3.87
CA GLU A 54 6.45 3.70 -4.64
C GLU A 54 6.15 4.21 -6.05
N VAL A 55 6.96 3.80 -7.02
CA VAL A 55 6.92 4.32 -8.41
C VAL A 55 5.77 3.72 -9.23
N PHE A 56 5.16 2.64 -8.74
CA PHE A 56 3.98 2.00 -9.31
C PHE A 56 2.95 1.82 -8.18
N GLY A 57 2.28 2.93 -7.83
CA GLY A 57 1.49 3.06 -6.61
C GLY A 57 0.35 2.05 -6.50
N GLY A 58 -0.39 1.79 -7.58
CA GLY A 58 -1.58 0.94 -7.56
C GLY A 58 -2.56 1.37 -6.48
N SER A 59 -2.77 0.51 -5.47
CA SER A 59 -3.58 0.80 -4.29
C SER A 59 -2.83 1.46 -3.12
N GLY A 60 -1.52 1.69 -3.26
CA GLY A 60 -0.61 2.22 -2.24
C GLY A 60 -0.11 1.17 -1.26
N SER A 61 -0.11 -0.10 -1.67
CA SER A 61 0.00 -1.21 -0.73
C SER A 61 1.35 -1.31 -0.03
N MET A 62 2.45 -0.98 -0.71
CA MET A 62 3.78 -1.02 -0.10
C MET A 62 4.04 0.25 0.69
N GLY A 63 3.77 1.41 0.10
CA GLY A 63 3.99 2.71 0.71
C GLY A 63 3.19 2.90 2.00
N LEU A 64 1.90 2.51 2.03
CA LEU A 64 1.10 2.64 3.25
C LEU A 64 1.57 1.67 4.36
N GLU A 65 2.12 0.52 4.01
CA GLU A 65 2.78 -0.38 4.98
C GLU A 65 4.09 0.23 5.48
N ALA A 66 4.89 0.86 4.60
CA ALA A 66 6.09 1.59 4.99
C ALA A 66 5.78 2.71 5.99
N LEU A 67 4.76 3.52 5.70
CA LEU A 67 4.30 4.59 6.58
C LEU A 67 3.83 4.02 7.93
N SER A 68 3.09 2.92 7.90
CA SER A 68 2.67 2.23 9.12
C SER A 68 3.86 1.78 9.97
N ARG A 69 4.96 1.32 9.34
CA ARG A 69 6.18 0.85 9.99
C ARG A 69 7.17 1.95 10.37
N GLY A 70 6.82 3.23 10.16
CA GLY A 70 7.60 4.37 10.66
C GLY A 70 8.43 5.10 9.60
N ALA A 71 8.19 4.86 8.30
CA ALA A 71 8.68 5.78 7.28
C ALA A 71 8.19 7.21 7.59
N LYS A 72 9.05 8.20 7.39
CA LYS A 72 8.74 9.62 7.64
C LYS A 72 7.70 10.13 6.65
N GLU A 73 7.88 9.77 5.38
CA GLU A 73 7.07 10.26 4.28
C GLU A 73 7.03 9.20 3.18
N VAL A 74 5.94 9.19 2.41
CA VAL A 74 5.76 8.26 1.30
C VAL A 74 5.30 9.00 0.07
N TRP A 75 6.03 8.83 -1.03
CA TRP A 75 5.68 9.40 -2.33
C TRP A 75 5.19 8.30 -3.26
N PHE A 76 4.05 8.55 -3.89
CA PHE A 76 3.45 7.62 -4.83
C PHE A 76 3.48 8.22 -6.24
N PHE A 77 3.83 7.39 -7.21
CA PHE A 77 3.64 7.68 -8.63
C PHE A 77 2.65 6.66 -9.19
N GLU A 78 1.57 7.13 -9.80
CA GLU A 78 0.57 6.28 -10.45
C GLU A 78 0.09 6.93 -11.74
N ARG A 79 0.04 6.14 -12.81
CA ARG A 79 -0.35 6.58 -14.15
C ARG A 79 -1.81 6.29 -14.45
N ASP A 80 -2.34 5.19 -13.93
CA ASP A 80 -3.72 4.79 -14.11
C ASP A 80 -4.66 5.61 -13.23
N ARG A 81 -5.63 6.29 -13.86
CA ARG A 81 -6.55 7.20 -13.17
C ARG A 81 -7.56 6.49 -12.27
N GLU A 82 -7.85 5.22 -12.50
CA GLU A 82 -8.74 4.45 -11.62
C GLU A 82 -7.97 3.98 -10.39
N ALA A 83 -6.74 3.49 -10.58
CA ALA A 83 -5.85 3.14 -9.48
C ALA A 83 -5.53 4.36 -8.60
N LEU A 84 -5.23 5.52 -9.20
CA LEU A 84 -4.96 6.76 -8.47
C LEU A 84 -6.13 7.17 -7.56
N ARG A 85 -7.38 7.06 -8.03
CA ARG A 85 -8.57 7.35 -7.20
C ARG A 85 -8.69 6.41 -6.00
N VAL A 86 -8.34 5.14 -6.17
CA VAL A 86 -8.32 4.16 -5.08
C VAL A 86 -7.18 4.47 -4.10
N LEU A 87 -6.00 4.80 -4.61
CA LEU A 87 -4.86 5.23 -3.82
C LEU A 87 -5.20 6.46 -2.96
N GLU A 88 -5.78 7.51 -3.55
CA GLU A 88 -6.20 8.71 -2.82
C GLU A 88 -7.20 8.38 -1.70
N ARG A 89 -8.20 7.53 -1.98
CA ARG A 89 -9.16 7.04 -0.97
C ARG A 89 -8.47 6.30 0.18
N ASN A 90 -7.41 5.54 -0.12
CA ASN A 90 -6.67 4.76 0.88
C ASN A 90 -5.74 5.65 1.75
N CYS A 91 -5.25 6.76 1.19
CA CYS A 91 -4.42 7.74 1.89
C CYS A 91 -5.20 8.66 2.85
N ALA A 92 -6.52 8.80 2.65
CA ALA A 92 -7.41 9.50 3.58
C ALA A 92 -7.56 8.77 4.93
#